data_AF-A0A8H3J5S3-F1
#
_entry.id   AF-A0A8H3J5S3-F1
#
_cell.length_a   1.000
_cell.length_b   1.000
_cell.length_c   1.000
_cell.angle_alpha   90.00
_cell.angle_beta   90.00
_cell.angle_gamma   90.00
#
_symmetry.space_group_name_H-M   'P 1'
#
loop_
_entity.id
_entity.type
_entity.pdbx_description
1 polymer ?
#
loop_
_entity_poly.entity_id
_entity_poly.type
_entity_poly.pdbx_seq_one_letter_code
_entity_poly.pdbx_strand_id
1 'polypeptide(L)'
;MKQPELNRYHNQAFCLLNTVQVDLRHHRAHWRLTLKWGLRSSVGVAEEPETGGLYSVDNSADDITRDGAVDMHQSNSGEEMNFYGTLVDNADESQCSNHGYPECFAAWDPSAVPENSKLVIGSQFALTAT
;
A
#
# COMPACT_ATOMS: atom_id res chain seq x y z
N MET A 1 13.68 21.58 19.17
CA MET A 1 14.49 20.86 18.15
C MET A 1 14.71 19.43 18.60
N LYS A 2 13.91 18.48 18.10
CA LYS A 2 14.16 17.03 18.05
C LYS A 2 13.13 16.40 17.09
N GLN A 3 13.55 16.12 15.86
CA GLN A 3 13.31 14.82 15.22
C GLN A 3 14.69 14.12 15.27
N PRO A 4 14.82 12.79 15.43
CA PRO A 4 14.16 11.80 14.58
C PRO A 4 13.76 10.49 15.30
N GLU A 5 12.83 9.72 14.73
CA GLU A 5 12.95 8.26 14.46
C GLU A 5 11.78 7.88 13.53
N LEU A 6 12.07 7.79 12.23
CA LEU A 6 11.15 7.24 11.24
C LEU A 6 11.07 5.72 11.46
N ASN A 7 10.11 5.28 12.29
CA ASN A 7 9.68 3.90 12.30
C ASN A 7 9.04 3.57 10.95
N ARG A 8 9.85 3.09 10.00
CA ARG A 8 9.35 2.51 8.76
C ARG A 8 8.77 1.15 9.08
N TYR A 9 7.48 1.12 9.42
CA TYR A 9 6.69 -0.09 9.31
C TYR A 9 6.63 -0.45 7.81
N HIS A 10 7.41 -1.44 7.38
CA HIS A 10 7.33 -1.99 6.03
C HIS A 10 6.45 -3.22 6.10
N ASN A 11 5.19 -3.08 5.72
CA ASN A 11 4.35 -4.24 5.50
C ASN A 11 4.56 -4.71 4.06
N GLN A 12 5.04 -5.95 3.93
CA GLN A 12 5.19 -6.65 2.66
C GLN A 12 4.30 -7.88 2.73
N ALA A 13 3.29 -7.96 1.85
CA ALA A 13 2.59 -9.21 1.60
C ALA A 13 3.42 -10.04 0.59
N PHE A 14 3.31 -11.37 0.54
CA PHE A 14 4.22 -12.28 -0.22
C PHE A 14 3.57 -12.95 -1.46
N CYS A 15 4.18 -12.86 -2.64
CA CYS A 15 3.66 -13.43 -3.91
C CYS A 15 4.33 -14.78 -4.16
N LEU A 16 3.57 -15.85 -4.34
CA LEU A 16 4.13 -17.16 -4.72
C LEU A 16 4.18 -17.26 -6.25
N LEU A 17 5.37 -17.10 -6.84
CA LEU A 17 5.60 -17.41 -8.25
C LEU A 17 6.15 -18.83 -8.37
N ASN A 18 5.32 -19.75 -8.86
CA ASN A 18 5.65 -21.09 -9.36
C ASN A 18 6.45 -21.99 -8.38
N THR A 19 5.75 -22.72 -7.52
CA THR A 19 6.34 -23.76 -6.63
C THR A 19 6.61 -25.08 -7.35
N VAL A 20 7.43 -25.05 -8.41
CA VAL A 20 8.03 -26.27 -8.95
C VAL A 20 9.53 -26.03 -9.16
N GLN A 21 10.33 -26.60 -8.25
CA GLN A 21 11.81 -26.57 -8.16
C GLN A 21 12.40 -25.55 -7.17
N VAL A 22 12.27 -25.83 -5.88
CA VAL A 22 13.29 -25.43 -4.90
C VAL A 22 14.49 -26.38 -5.07
N ASP A 23 15.31 -26.19 -6.11
CA ASP A 23 16.68 -26.72 -6.09
C ASP A 23 17.47 -25.84 -5.10
N LEU A 24 17.87 -26.42 -3.97
CA LEU A 24 18.62 -25.78 -2.89
C LEU A 24 20.09 -25.51 -3.29
N ARG A 25 20.34 -25.00 -4.50
CA ARG A 25 21.67 -24.65 -4.96
C ARG A 25 21.67 -23.35 -5.72
N HIS A 26 22.26 -22.35 -5.05
CA HIS A 26 22.73 -21.04 -5.55
C HIS A 26 21.85 -19.84 -5.17
N HIS A 27 22.21 -19.29 -4.00
CA HIS A 27 22.19 -17.86 -3.68
C HIS A 27 22.28 -16.94 -4.91
N ARG A 28 21.13 -16.37 -5.35
CA ARG A 28 20.99 -15.07 -6.03
C ARG A 28 19.53 -14.84 -6.49
N ALA A 29 18.62 -14.44 -5.59
CA ALA A 29 17.39 -13.68 -5.90
C ALA A 29 16.55 -13.42 -4.62
N HIS A 30 16.99 -12.52 -3.75
CA HIS A 30 16.27 -12.18 -2.51
C HIS A 30 15.08 -11.22 -2.70
N TRP A 31 14.61 -10.99 -3.94
CA TRP A 31 13.55 -10.01 -4.25
C TRP A 31 12.32 -10.59 -4.97
N ARG A 32 12.25 -11.92 -5.18
CA ARG A 32 11.23 -12.53 -6.05
C ARG A 32 9.95 -13.01 -5.34
N LEU A 33 9.64 -12.51 -4.14
CA LEU A 33 8.50 -13.02 -3.34
C LEU A 33 7.70 -11.93 -2.63
N THR A 34 7.27 -10.87 -3.32
CA THR A 34 6.43 -9.78 -2.74
C THR A 34 5.08 -9.73 -3.46
N LEU A 35 3.96 -9.96 -2.74
CA LEU A 35 2.57 -9.83 -3.21
C LEU A 35 2.29 -8.38 -3.48
N LYS A 36 2.42 -7.51 -2.49
CA LYS A 36 2.20 -6.08 -2.64
C LYS A 36 3.13 -5.33 -1.69
N TRP A 37 3.42 -4.10 -2.08
CA TRP A 37 4.23 -3.18 -1.31
C TRP A 37 3.62 -1.78 -1.38
N GLY A 38 4.19 -0.83 -0.64
CA GLY A 38 3.59 0.50 -0.48
C GLY A 38 2.33 0.47 0.38
N LEU A 39 2.39 -0.28 1.48
CA LEU A 39 1.36 -0.39 2.50
C LEU A 39 1.98 0.08 3.81
N ARG A 40 1.34 1.02 4.52
CA ARG A 40 1.91 1.54 5.76
C ARG A 40 1.78 0.52 6.89
N SER A 41 0.56 0.06 7.15
CA SER A 41 0.25 -0.82 8.28
C SER A 41 -0.99 -1.69 8.05
N SER A 42 -0.84 -2.68 7.17
CA SER A 42 -1.88 -3.65 6.84
C SER A 42 -1.88 -4.84 7.80
N VAL A 43 -2.34 -4.63 9.04
CA VAL A 43 -2.33 -5.68 10.08
C VAL A 43 -3.40 -6.75 9.83
N GLY A 44 -4.56 -6.34 9.34
CA GLY A 44 -5.63 -7.26 8.97
C GLY A 44 -5.45 -7.73 7.54
N VAL A 45 -5.33 -9.04 7.33
CA VAL A 45 -5.31 -9.69 6.01
C VAL A 45 -6.22 -10.90 6.04
N ALA A 46 -7.05 -11.07 5.01
CA ALA A 46 -7.98 -12.18 4.91
C ALA A 46 -8.15 -12.65 3.45
N GLU A 47 -8.54 -13.90 3.29
CA GLU A 47 -8.97 -14.49 2.02
C GLU A 47 -10.50 -14.64 2.04
N GLU A 48 -11.15 -14.19 0.98
CA GLU A 48 -12.58 -14.35 0.77
C GLU A 48 -12.85 -15.77 0.23
N PRO A 49 -13.70 -16.57 0.88
CA PRO A 49 -13.78 -18.00 0.64
C PRO A 49 -14.46 -18.43 -0.66
N GLU A 50 -15.31 -17.60 -1.29
CA GLU A 50 -16.01 -17.97 -2.52
C GLU A 50 -15.13 -17.77 -3.76
N THR A 51 -14.31 -16.71 -3.76
CA THR A 51 -13.48 -16.29 -4.89
C THR A 51 -11.99 -16.54 -4.68
N GLY A 52 -11.56 -16.77 -3.43
CA GLY A 52 -10.14 -16.82 -3.06
C GLY A 52 -9.47 -15.45 -3.07
N GLY A 53 -10.26 -14.37 -3.06
CA GLY A 53 -9.77 -12.99 -3.13
C GLY A 53 -9.05 -12.58 -1.86
N LEU A 54 -7.82 -12.09 -1.99
CA LEU A 54 -7.03 -11.57 -0.89
C LEU A 54 -7.29 -10.08 -0.66
N TYR A 55 -7.60 -9.75 0.58
CA TYR A 55 -7.84 -8.38 1.02
C TYR A 55 -7.01 -8.05 2.25
N SER A 56 -6.68 -6.78 2.40
CA SER A 56 -6.19 -6.24 3.67
C SER A 56 -6.92 -4.97 4.04
N VAL A 57 -6.79 -4.59 5.32
CA VAL A 57 -7.16 -3.27 5.82
C VAL A 57 -5.89 -2.56 6.29
N ASP A 58 -5.64 -1.36 5.75
CA ASP A 58 -4.44 -0.57 6.05
C ASP A 58 -4.75 0.54 7.05
N ASN A 59 -3.86 0.71 8.03
CA ASN A 59 -3.79 1.90 8.86
C ASN A 59 -2.81 2.91 8.24
N SER A 60 -3.39 3.93 7.63
CA SER A 60 -2.79 4.99 6.82
C SER A 60 -1.97 5.98 7.65
N ALA A 61 -1.38 7.00 7.01
CA ALA A 61 -0.46 7.90 7.70
C ALA A 61 -1.17 8.86 8.67
N ASP A 62 -0.50 9.09 9.79
CA ASP A 62 -0.87 10.12 10.77
C ASP A 62 -0.27 11.48 10.37
N ASP A 63 -0.85 12.56 10.90
CA ASP A 63 -0.32 13.94 10.81
C ASP A 63 0.03 14.41 9.39
N ILE A 64 -0.76 14.00 8.39
CA ILE A 64 -0.47 14.34 7.00
C ILE A 64 -0.70 15.83 6.68
N THR A 65 0.25 16.39 5.95
CA THR A 65 0.19 17.74 5.42
C THR A 65 0.43 17.73 3.92
N ARG A 66 -0.30 18.56 3.16
CA ARG A 66 0.01 18.82 1.75
C ARG A 66 1.02 19.96 1.65
N ASP A 67 2.10 19.70 0.91
CA ASP A 67 3.22 20.62 0.66
C ASP A 67 3.84 21.20 1.95
N GLY A 68 3.70 20.49 3.07
CA GLY A 68 4.12 20.95 4.40
C GLY A 68 3.34 22.16 4.94
N ALA A 69 2.30 22.61 4.25
CA ALA A 69 1.63 23.89 4.52
C ALA A 69 0.15 23.72 4.93
N VAL A 70 -0.58 22.80 4.29
CA VAL A 70 -2.00 22.56 4.59
C VAL A 70 -2.13 21.28 5.37
N ASP A 71 -2.47 21.43 6.66
CA ASP A 71 -2.80 20.31 7.54
C ASP A 71 -4.19 19.76 7.19
N MET A 72 -4.26 18.45 6.95
CA MET A 72 -5.48 17.73 6.60
C MET A 72 -5.68 16.46 7.42
N HIS A 73 -4.89 16.24 8.49
CA HIS A 73 -4.89 14.99 9.26
C HIS A 73 -6.25 14.65 9.92
N GLN A 74 -7.09 15.66 10.15
CA GLN A 74 -8.40 15.48 10.78
C GLN A 74 -9.44 14.83 9.86
N SER A 75 -9.26 14.95 8.53
CA SER A 75 -10.21 14.44 7.54
C SER A 75 -9.56 13.57 6.46
N ASN A 76 -8.24 13.43 6.45
CA ASN A 76 -7.46 12.62 5.52
C ASN A 76 -6.19 12.10 6.21
N SER A 77 -5.56 11.03 5.74
CA SER A 77 -6.01 10.16 4.66
C SER A 77 -7.10 9.20 5.11
N GLY A 78 -7.79 8.59 4.14
CA GLY A 78 -8.68 7.48 4.43
C GLY A 78 -7.91 6.22 4.78
N GLU A 79 -8.42 5.45 5.73
CA GLU A 79 -8.07 4.04 5.86
C GLU A 79 -8.55 3.29 4.62
N GLU A 80 -7.79 2.27 4.18
CA GLU A 80 -8.05 1.58 2.92
C GLU A 80 -8.40 0.11 3.16
N MET A 81 -9.29 -0.43 2.33
CA MET A 81 -9.38 -1.86 2.08
C MET A 81 -8.75 -2.14 0.72
N ASN A 82 -7.63 -2.86 0.71
CA ASN A 82 -6.86 -3.12 -0.50
C ASN A 82 -7.12 -4.53 -1.02
N PHE A 83 -7.38 -4.67 -2.33
CA PHE A 83 -7.54 -5.96 -3.00
C PHE A 83 -6.25 -6.37 -3.70
N TYR A 84 -5.82 -7.61 -3.47
CA TYR A 84 -4.54 -8.14 -3.96
C TYR A 84 -4.68 -9.15 -5.09
N GLY A 85 -5.91 -9.51 -5.49
CA GLY A 85 -6.16 -10.60 -6.43
C GLY A 85 -6.33 -11.92 -5.69
N THR A 86 -6.11 -13.03 -6.39
CA THR A 86 -6.22 -14.40 -5.86
C THR A 86 -4.84 -15.06 -5.87
N LEU A 87 -4.55 -15.93 -4.91
CA LEU A 87 -3.33 -16.74 -4.93
C LEU A 87 -3.44 -17.81 -6.04
N VAL A 88 -2.65 -17.65 -7.11
CA VAL A 88 -2.57 -18.61 -8.22
C VAL A 88 -1.12 -19.01 -8.44
N ASP A 89 -0.88 -20.28 -8.79
CA ASP A 89 0.48 -20.84 -8.96
C ASP A 89 1.32 -20.13 -10.06
N ASN A 90 0.65 -19.34 -10.91
CA ASN A 90 1.26 -18.50 -11.95
C ASN A 90 0.76 -17.05 -11.83
N ALA A 91 1.00 -16.42 -10.68
CA ALA A 91 0.75 -15.00 -10.50
C ALA A 91 1.50 -14.19 -11.59
N ASP A 92 0.80 -13.25 -12.22
CA ASP A 92 1.42 -12.31 -13.15
C ASP A 92 2.14 -11.18 -12.37
N GLU A 93 3.15 -10.54 -12.95
CA GLU A 93 3.87 -9.42 -12.32
C GLU A 93 2.95 -8.25 -11.94
N SER A 94 1.79 -8.15 -12.62
CA SER A 94 0.71 -7.21 -12.26
C SER A 94 0.15 -7.43 -10.86
N GLN A 95 0.29 -8.64 -10.30
CA GLN A 95 -0.04 -8.93 -8.92
C GLN A 95 0.95 -8.30 -7.93
N CYS A 96 2.15 -7.90 -8.35
CA CYS A 96 3.23 -7.33 -7.52
C CYS A 96 3.24 -5.78 -7.46
N SER A 97 2.07 -5.13 -7.42
CA SER A 97 1.93 -3.67 -7.51
C SER A 97 2.20 -2.91 -6.20
N ASN A 98 2.55 -1.63 -6.34
CA ASN A 98 2.65 -0.66 -5.24
C ASN A 98 1.26 -0.06 -4.94
N HIS A 99 0.90 0.06 -3.66
CA HIS A 99 -0.36 0.64 -3.16
C HIS A 99 -0.25 2.08 -2.63
N GLY A 100 0.82 2.79 -2.97
CA GLY A 100 0.96 4.24 -2.80
C GLY A 100 1.98 4.65 -1.75
N TYR A 101 1.99 4.04 -0.57
CA TYR A 101 2.84 4.50 0.53
C TYR A 101 4.35 4.38 0.19
N PRO A 102 5.21 5.35 0.59
CA PRO A 102 4.91 6.56 1.37
C PRO A 102 4.55 7.79 0.53
N GLU A 103 4.40 7.64 -0.79
CA GLU A 103 4.27 8.79 -1.69
C GLU A 103 2.81 9.21 -1.89
N CYS A 104 1.90 8.23 -1.98
CA CYS A 104 0.49 8.44 -2.31
C CYS A 104 -0.44 7.90 -1.21
N PHE A 105 -1.54 8.61 -0.99
CA PHE A 105 -2.53 8.34 0.06
C PHE A 105 -3.96 8.48 -0.48
N ALA A 106 -4.91 7.68 0.02
CA ALA A 106 -6.32 7.80 -0.38
C ALA A 106 -6.99 9.05 0.20
N ALA A 107 -7.73 9.77 -0.65
CA ALA A 107 -8.60 10.86 -0.26
C ALA A 107 -9.88 10.32 0.39
N TRP A 108 -10.12 10.67 1.66
CA TRP A 108 -11.39 10.47 2.35
C TRP A 108 -12.30 11.68 2.20
N ASP A 109 -11.74 12.88 2.41
CA ASP A 109 -12.38 14.16 2.13
C ASP A 109 -11.59 14.93 1.06
N PRO A 110 -11.91 14.74 -0.24
CA PRO A 110 -11.23 15.44 -1.32
C PRO A 110 -11.32 16.96 -1.20
N SER A 111 -12.38 17.49 -0.56
CA SER A 111 -12.59 18.95 -0.45
C SER A 111 -11.53 19.64 0.40
N ALA A 112 -10.91 18.92 1.34
CA ALA A 112 -9.83 19.40 2.18
C ALA A 112 -8.44 19.33 1.50
N VAL A 113 -8.32 18.64 0.36
CA VAL A 113 -7.06 18.50 -0.37
C VAL A 113 -6.87 19.69 -1.33
N PRO A 114 -5.74 20.41 -1.31
CA PRO A 114 -5.42 21.43 -2.31
C PRO A 114 -5.40 20.84 -3.74
N GLU A 115 -5.79 21.64 -4.73
CA GLU A 115 -5.77 21.25 -6.16
C GLU A 115 -6.60 19.98 -6.48
N ASN A 116 -7.66 19.75 -5.71
CA ASN A 116 -8.54 18.58 -5.76
C ASN A 116 -9.48 18.44 -6.97
N SER A 117 -9.33 19.23 -8.03
CA SER A 117 -10.28 19.28 -9.15
C SER A 117 -10.56 17.92 -9.83
N LYS A 118 -9.66 16.95 -9.66
CA LYS A 118 -9.77 15.58 -10.19
C LYS A 118 -9.92 14.50 -9.12
N LEU A 119 -9.92 14.88 -7.84
CA LEU A 119 -9.96 13.94 -6.74
C LEU A 119 -11.42 13.62 -6.38
N VAL A 120 -11.71 12.33 -6.28
CA VAL A 120 -12.93 11.79 -5.67
C VAL A 120 -12.54 10.93 -4.47
N ILE A 121 -13.50 10.62 -3.60
CA ILE A 121 -13.27 9.72 -2.46
C ILE A 121 -12.67 8.40 -2.97
N GLY A 122 -11.57 7.96 -2.36
CA GLY A 122 -10.79 6.79 -2.75
C GLY A 122 -9.73 7.04 -3.83
N SER A 123 -9.66 8.24 -4.42
CA SER A 123 -8.53 8.60 -5.30
C SER A 123 -7.25 8.71 -4.49
N GLN A 124 -6.13 8.22 -5.04
CA GLN A 124 -4.84 8.48 -4.43
C GLN A 124 -4.27 9.85 -4.86
N PHE A 125 -3.64 10.54 -3.91
CA PHE A 125 -2.94 11.81 -4.12
C PHE A 125 -1.60 11.81 -3.39
N ALA A 126 -0.62 12.56 -3.93
CA ALA A 126 0.69 12.71 -3.29
C ALA A 126 0.66 13.74 -2.15
N LEU A 127 1.59 13.69 -1.19
CA LEU A 127 1.69 14.78 -0.19
C LEU A 127 2.42 16.02 -0.72
N THR A 128 3.13 15.88 -1.84
CA THR A 128 3.83 16.99 -2.51
C THR A 128 3.23 17.20 -3.90
N ALA A 129 2.84 18.43 -4.24
CA ALA A 129 2.51 18.84 -5.59
C ALA A 129 3.81 18.97 -6.40
N THR A 130 4.01 18.08 -7.39
CA THR A 130 5.07 18.23 -8.41
C THR A 130 4.70 19.24 -9.48
#